data_AF-H8I9A7-F1
#
_entry.id   AF-H8I9A7-F1
#
_cell.length_a   1.000
_cell.length_b   1.000
_cell.length_c   1.000
_cell.angle_alpha   90.00
_cell.angle_beta   90.00
_cell.angle_gamma   90.00
#
_symmetry.space_group_name_H-M   'P 1'
#
loop_
_entity.id
_entity.type
_entity.pdbx_description
1 polymer ?
#
loop_
_entity_poly.entity_id
_entity_poly.type
_entity_poly.pdbx_seq_one_letter_code
_entity_poly.pdbx_strand_id
1 'polypeptide(L)'
;MLIKPLVISVMSLLLCIAILITVSASSTINTSTKEKANDGRLLTRDIVLQKDGQVTLGQIKTGVDNKTLLKGVEIPQSWKNLSTEKLEPTEKDWAFIKDAIKDLSEEDKNKLINEFKKICEGESKLSAEEQNDVCQKIAYYTLEATEGGERA
;
A
#
# COMPACT_ATOMS: atom_id res chain seq x y z
N MET A 1 -28.71 50.54 12.69
CA MET A 1 -29.19 49.69 11.58
C MET A 1 -28.70 48.27 11.84
N LEU A 2 -29.43 47.54 12.69
CA LEU A 2 -29.05 46.20 13.15
C LEU A 2 -29.41 45.17 12.07
N ILE A 3 -28.40 44.72 11.34
CA ILE A 3 -28.54 43.56 10.45
C ILE A 3 -28.57 42.33 11.35
N LYS A 4 -29.74 41.69 11.43
CA LYS A 4 -30.01 40.52 12.27
C LYS A 4 -29.04 39.37 11.90
N PRO A 5 -28.38 38.71 12.88
CA PRO A 5 -27.47 37.59 12.63
C PRO A 5 -28.16 36.38 11.99
N LEU A 6 -29.50 36.36 12.02
CA LEU A 6 -30.32 35.34 11.36
C LEU A 6 -30.20 35.37 9.82
N VAL A 7 -29.96 36.54 9.21
CA VAL A 7 -29.97 36.71 7.73
C VAL A 7 -28.65 36.24 7.10
N ILE A 8 -27.54 36.33 7.85
CA ILE A 8 -26.22 35.86 7.40
C ILE A 8 -26.17 34.32 7.44
N SER A 9 -26.87 33.69 8.39
CA SER A 9 -26.94 32.23 8.51
C SER A 9 -27.74 31.57 7.38
N VAL A 10 -28.82 32.20 6.90
CA VAL A 10 -29.63 31.66 5.79
C VAL A 10 -28.93 31.79 4.43
N MET A 11 -28.14 32.86 4.23
CA MET A 11 -27.35 33.03 2.99
C MET A 11 -26.15 32.07 2.91
N SER A 12 -25.55 31.69 4.03
CA SER A 12 -24.49 30.66 4.04
C SER A 12 -25.04 29.24 3.87
N LEU A 13 -26.31 28.99 4.23
CA LEU A 13 -26.97 27.69 4.04
C LEU A 13 -27.44 27.49 2.59
N LEU A 14 -27.79 28.56 1.87
CA LEU A 14 -28.16 28.51 0.44
C LEU A 14 -26.96 28.30 -0.50
N LEU A 15 -25.74 28.66 -0.09
CA LEU A 15 -24.53 28.41 -0.88
C LEU A 15 -24.10 26.92 -0.81
N CYS A 16 -24.55 26.16 0.18
CA CYS A 16 -24.22 24.74 0.33
C CYS A 16 -25.15 23.77 -0.44
N ILE A 17 -26.27 24.25 -1.00
CA ILE A 17 -27.25 23.39 -1.72
C ILE A 17 -26.96 23.33 -3.23
N ALA A 18 -26.08 24.20 -3.76
CA ALA A 18 -25.70 24.18 -5.18
C ALA A 18 -24.65 23.12 -5.55
N ILE A 19 -24.20 22.29 -4.60
CA ILE A 19 -23.23 21.21 -4.86
C ILE A 19 -23.88 19.87 -4.49
N LEU A 20 -25.04 19.61 -5.09
CA LEU A 20 -25.57 18.24 -5.19
C LEU A 20 -25.60 17.83 -6.66
N ILE A 21 -24.66 16.96 -6.99
CA ILE A 21 -24.87 15.75 -7.80
C ILE A 21 -25.31 16.01 -9.26
N THR A 22 -24.34 16.23 -10.14
CA THR A 22 -24.43 15.69 -11.50
C THR A 22 -23.71 14.34 -11.53
N VAL A 23 -24.46 13.27 -11.23
CA VAL A 23 -24.11 11.93 -11.74
C VAL A 23 -24.40 11.97 -13.22
N SER A 24 -23.35 11.89 -14.04
CA SER A 24 -23.48 11.59 -15.46
C SER A 24 -22.61 10.40 -15.80
N ALA A 25 -23.31 9.30 -16.08
CA ALA A 25 -22.95 8.12 -16.86
C ALA A 25 -21.48 7.66 -16.88
N SER A 26 -21.30 6.50 -16.24
CA SER A 26 -20.23 5.53 -16.44
C SER A 26 -19.71 5.45 -17.87
N SER A 27 -18.48 5.91 -18.09
CA SER A 27 -17.58 5.20 -18.98
C SER A 27 -16.78 4.23 -18.14
N THR A 28 -17.14 2.95 -18.24
CA THR A 28 -16.35 1.82 -17.78
C THR A 28 -14.97 1.93 -18.43
N ILE A 29 -14.00 2.56 -17.75
CA ILE A 29 -12.60 2.34 -18.07
C ILE A 29 -12.30 0.98 -17.47
N ASN A 30 -12.47 -0.04 -18.30
CA ASN A 30 -12.01 -1.38 -18.00
C ASN A 30 -10.56 -1.28 -17.55
N THR A 31 -10.34 -1.79 -16.34
CA THR A 31 -9.05 -2.15 -15.78
C THR A 31 -8.14 -2.75 -16.83
N SER A 32 -7.10 -2.02 -17.24
CA SER A 32 -5.84 -2.66 -17.58
C SER A 32 -5.15 -2.95 -16.26
N THR A 33 -5.49 -4.12 -15.72
CA THR A 33 -4.63 -5.05 -14.99
C THR A 33 -3.18 -4.58 -14.81
N LYS A 34 -2.68 -4.65 -13.57
CA LYS A 34 -1.26 -4.54 -13.21
C LYS A 34 -0.36 -5.15 -14.30
N GLU A 35 0.43 -4.33 -14.99
CA GLU A 35 1.62 -4.83 -15.66
C GLU A 35 2.86 -4.29 -14.97
N LYS A 36 3.52 -5.23 -14.29
CA LYS A 36 4.94 -5.38 -14.00
C LYS A 36 5.81 -4.13 -14.21
N ALA A 37 6.46 -3.71 -13.12
CA ALA A 37 7.74 -3.01 -13.07
C ALA A 37 8.01 -2.01 -14.22
N ASN A 38 7.85 -0.71 -13.96
CA ASN A 38 8.54 0.30 -14.74
C ASN A 38 10.06 0.09 -14.59
N ASP A 39 10.67 -0.57 -15.56
CA ASP A 39 12.08 -0.93 -15.63
C ASP A 39 12.95 0.21 -16.22
N GLY A 40 12.38 1.41 -16.36
CA GLY A 40 13.08 2.62 -16.79
C GLY A 40 13.23 2.78 -18.30
N ARG A 41 12.47 2.05 -19.13
CA ARG A 41 12.56 2.15 -20.60
C ARG A 41 11.34 2.81 -21.23
N LEU A 42 11.54 4.01 -21.80
CA LEU A 42 10.53 4.70 -22.62
C LEU A 42 10.47 4.06 -24.02
N LEU A 43 9.29 3.55 -24.39
CA LEU A 43 8.99 3.04 -25.73
C LEU A 43 8.10 4.05 -26.47
N THR A 44 8.51 4.47 -27.66
CA THR A 44 7.67 5.32 -28.52
C THR A 44 7.10 4.47 -29.64
N ARG A 45 5.78 4.51 -29.82
CA ARG A 45 5.09 3.86 -30.94
C ARG A 45 4.46 4.95 -31.79
N ASP A 46 4.83 4.98 -33.07
CA ASP A 46 4.20 5.90 -34.02
C ASP A 46 2.76 5.42 -34.26
N ILE A 47 1.78 6.31 -34.19
CA ILE A 47 0.39 6.02 -34.56
C ILE A 47 0.09 6.85 -35.81
N VAL A 48 -0.25 6.17 -36.91
CA VAL A 48 -0.58 6.81 -38.19
C VAL A 48 -2.07 6.69 -38.41
N LEU A 49 -2.75 7.84 -38.36
CA LEU A 49 -4.15 7.95 -38.77
C LEU A 49 -4.21 8.17 -40.29
N GLN A 50 -4.84 7.24 -40.99
CA GLN A 50 -5.06 7.32 -42.42
C GLN A 50 -6.27 8.20 -42.75
N LYS A 51 -6.30 8.75 -43.97
CA LYS A 51 -7.35 9.69 -44.42
C LYS A 51 -8.75 9.08 -44.47
N ASP A 52 -8.85 7.75 -44.50
CA ASP A 52 -10.10 6.99 -44.44
C ASP A 52 -10.58 6.73 -42.99
N GLY A 53 -9.87 7.27 -42.00
CA GLY A 53 -10.20 7.10 -40.58
C GLY A 53 -9.61 5.84 -39.95
N GLN A 54 -8.87 5.00 -40.69
CA GLN A 54 -8.19 3.86 -40.09
C GLN A 54 -6.96 4.30 -39.29
N VAL A 55 -6.79 3.69 -38.11
CA VAL A 55 -5.59 3.85 -37.30
C VAL A 55 -4.66 2.67 -37.55
N THR A 56 -3.47 2.96 -38.06
CA THR A 56 -2.38 1.99 -38.21
C THR A 56 -1.29 2.25 -37.19
N LEU A 57 -0.88 1.22 -36.46
CA LEU A 57 0.22 1.30 -35.51
C LEU A 57 1.53 1.09 -36.25
N GLY A 58 2.41 2.10 -36.20
CA GLY A 58 3.77 2.04 -36.72
C GLY A 58 4.71 1.24 -35.83
N GLN A 59 5.96 1.13 -36.27
CA GLN A 59 6.99 0.38 -35.56
C GLN A 59 7.30 1.02 -34.19
N ILE A 60 7.51 0.19 -33.18
CA ILE A 60 7.98 0.63 -31.87
C ILE A 60 9.46 1.02 -32.03
N LYS A 61 9.78 2.29 -31.76
CA LYS A 61 11.15 2.80 -31.73
C LYS A 61 11.57 3.01 -30.29
N THR A 62 12.76 2.52 -29.95
CA THR A 62 13.45 2.83 -28.70
C THR A 62 14.38 4.01 -28.93
N GLY A 63 14.39 5.01 -28.04
CA GLY A 63 15.23 6.22 -28.15
C GLY A 63 16.74 6.00 -27.98
N VAL A 64 17.25 4.81 -28.27
CA VAL A 64 18.68 4.49 -28.25
C VAL A 64 19.02 3.85 -29.59
N ASP A 65 19.61 4.66 -30.47
CA ASP A 65 20.08 4.24 -31.79
C ASP A 65 20.94 2.98 -31.67
N ASN A 66 20.52 1.91 -32.35
CA ASN A 66 21.33 0.72 -32.64
C ASN A 66 21.94 -0.05 -31.45
N LYS A 67 21.32 -0.03 -30.26
CA LYS A 67 21.67 -1.04 -29.24
C LYS A 67 20.63 -2.15 -29.26
N THR A 68 21.08 -3.35 -29.66
CA THR A 68 20.40 -4.63 -29.46
C THR A 68 19.73 -4.59 -28.09
N LEU A 69 18.39 -4.74 -28.05
CA LEU A 69 17.64 -4.80 -26.80
C LEU A 69 18.40 -5.75 -25.86
N LEU A 70 18.86 -5.24 -24.71
CA LEU A 70 19.39 -6.10 -23.66
C LEU A 70 18.28 -7.11 -23.37
N LYS A 71 18.52 -8.36 -23.76
CA LYS A 71 17.56 -9.43 -23.48
C LYS A 71 17.45 -9.48 -21.96
N GLY A 72 16.24 -9.34 -21.44
CA GLY A 72 15.99 -9.59 -20.03
C GLY A 72 16.57 -10.96 -19.69
N VAL A 73 17.40 -11.04 -18.65
CA VAL A 73 17.92 -12.32 -18.19
C VAL A 73 16.73 -13.14 -17.73
N GLU A 74 16.52 -14.29 -18.35
CA GLU A 74 15.44 -15.19 -17.92
C GLU A 74 15.70 -15.61 -16.48
N ILE A 75 14.73 -15.37 -15.59
CA ILE A 75 14.79 -15.89 -14.22
C ILE A 75 14.90 -17.41 -14.30
N PRO A 76 15.96 -18.03 -13.75
CA PRO A 76 16.12 -19.47 -13.76
C PRO A 76 14.86 -20.15 -13.22
N GLN A 77 14.42 -21.24 -13.85
CA GLN A 77 13.23 -21.98 -13.40
C GLN A 77 13.38 -22.46 -11.94
N SER A 78 14.62 -22.72 -11.51
CA SER A 78 14.95 -23.05 -10.12
C SER A 78 14.60 -21.95 -9.12
N TRP A 79 14.53 -20.68 -9.54
CA TRP A 79 14.20 -19.55 -8.67
C TRP A 79 12.71 -19.21 -8.67
N LYS A 80 11.94 -19.73 -9.63
CA LYS A 80 10.48 -19.53 -9.66
C LYS A 80 9.77 -20.33 -8.57
N ASN A 81 10.41 -21.39 -8.09
CA ASN A 81 9.89 -22.30 -7.06
C ASN A 81 10.80 -22.30 -5.83
N LEU A 82 11.14 -21.12 -5.31
CA LEU A 82 11.76 -21.04 -4.00
C LEU A 82 10.69 -21.38 -2.95
N SER A 83 10.84 -22.53 -2.30
CA SER A 83 10.06 -22.85 -1.11
C SER A 83 10.51 -21.88 0.00
N THR A 84 9.68 -20.90 0.30
CA THR A 84 9.85 -20.11 1.53
C THR A 84 9.39 -20.98 2.68
N GLU A 85 10.34 -21.45 3.49
CA GLU A 85 10.00 -22.06 4.76
C GLU A 85 9.30 -21.01 5.62
N LYS A 86 8.04 -21.27 5.99
CA LYS A 86 7.33 -20.42 6.96
C LYS A 86 7.92 -20.74 8.32
N LEU A 87 8.82 -19.89 8.79
CA LEU A 87 9.36 -19.99 10.14
C LEU A 87 8.32 -19.44 11.12
N GLU A 88 7.79 -20.32 11.96
CA GLU A 88 6.95 -19.91 13.08
C GLU A 88 7.85 -19.41 14.23
N PRO A 89 7.50 -18.31 14.93
CA PRO A 89 8.30 -17.83 16.04
C PRO A 89 8.35 -18.85 17.18
N THR A 90 9.56 -19.07 17.70
CA THR A 90 9.82 -19.98 18.82
C THR A 90 9.51 -19.30 20.16
N GLU A 91 9.44 -20.09 21.25
CA GLU A 91 9.32 -19.53 22.61
C GLU A 91 10.47 -18.58 22.97
N LYS A 92 11.65 -18.75 22.37
CA LYS A 92 12.77 -17.82 22.56
C LYS A 92 12.49 -16.47 21.88
N ASP A 93 11.87 -16.47 20.71
CA ASP A 93 11.50 -15.24 19.99
C ASP A 93 10.40 -14.50 20.76
N TRP A 94 9.45 -15.23 21.34
CA TRP A 94 8.42 -14.64 22.21
C TRP A 94 9.01 -14.05 23.50
N ALA A 95 9.97 -14.73 24.12
CA ALA A 95 10.68 -14.21 25.28
C ALA A 95 11.47 -12.94 24.95
N PHE A 96 12.12 -12.90 23.77
CA PHE A 96 12.83 -11.71 23.30
C PHE A 96 11.88 -10.52 23.13
N ILE A 97 10.75 -10.70 22.44
CA ILE A 97 9.75 -9.63 22.26
C ILE A 97 9.21 -9.18 23.62
N LYS A 98 9.02 -10.09 24.56
CA LYS A 98 8.57 -9.75 25.92
C LYS A 98 9.58 -8.89 26.68
N ASP A 99 10.86 -9.22 26.57
CA ASP A 99 11.95 -8.47 27.20
C ASP A 99 12.15 -7.08 26.55
N ALA A 100 11.86 -6.97 25.25
CA ALA A 100 11.90 -5.70 24.51
C ALA A 100 10.89 -4.66 25.02
N ILE A 101 9.76 -5.10 25.59
CA ILE A 101 8.72 -4.20 26.11
C ILE A 101 9.13 -3.73 27.51
N LYS A 102 9.58 -2.47 27.63
CA LYS A 102 10.16 -1.94 28.90
C LYS A 102 9.21 -1.07 29.72
N ASP A 103 8.15 -0.56 29.11
CA ASP A 103 7.24 0.46 29.65
C ASP A 103 5.88 -0.09 30.11
N LEU A 104 5.60 -1.37 29.86
CA LEU A 104 4.35 -2.02 30.28
C LEU A 104 4.54 -2.91 31.51
N SER A 105 3.45 -3.12 32.25
CA SER A 105 3.38 -4.11 33.32
C SER A 105 3.51 -5.53 32.77
N GLU A 106 3.95 -6.49 33.59
CA GLU A 106 4.05 -7.91 33.15
C GLU A 106 2.70 -8.48 32.68
N GLU A 107 1.60 -8.05 33.30
CA GLU A 107 0.25 -8.44 32.88
C GLU A 107 -0.06 -7.91 31.47
N ASP A 108 0.23 -6.63 31.22
CA ASP A 108 -0.07 -5.99 29.94
C ASP A 108 0.87 -6.48 28.82
N LYS A 109 2.14 -6.78 29.13
CA LYS A 109 3.05 -7.46 28.21
C LYS A 109 2.48 -8.80 27.76
N ASN A 110 2.00 -9.61 28.71
CA ASN A 110 1.42 -10.91 28.40
C ASN A 110 0.14 -10.76 27.56
N LYS A 111 -0.73 -9.79 27.87
CA LYS A 111 -1.92 -9.49 27.06
C LYS A 111 -1.56 -9.12 25.63
N LEU A 112 -0.60 -8.20 25.46
CA LEU A 112 -0.17 -7.73 24.15
C LEU A 112 0.42 -8.87 23.29
N ILE A 113 1.31 -9.68 23.86
CA ILE A 113 1.93 -10.82 23.16
C ILE A 113 0.89 -11.88 22.83
N ASN A 114 0.02 -12.24 23.76
CA ASN A 114 -1.02 -13.24 23.52
C ASN A 114 -1.98 -12.80 22.41
N GLU A 115 -2.32 -11.51 22.37
CA GLU A 115 -3.16 -11.00 21.30
C GLU A 115 -2.43 -11.00 19.95
N PHE A 116 -1.15 -10.63 19.92
CA PHE A 116 -0.34 -10.74 18.71
C PHE A 116 -0.19 -12.18 18.21
N LYS A 117 -0.02 -13.16 19.10
CA LYS A 117 -0.01 -14.60 18.75
C LYS A 117 -1.31 -15.00 18.03
N LYS A 118 -2.47 -14.62 18.61
CA LYS A 118 -3.78 -14.88 17.98
C LYS A 118 -3.93 -14.19 16.62
N ILE A 119 -3.35 -12.99 16.43
CA ILE A 119 -3.35 -12.31 15.13
C ILE A 119 -2.58 -13.14 14.11
N CYS A 120 -1.38 -13.63 14.45
CA CYS A 120 -0.57 -14.48 13.57
C CYS A 120 -1.26 -15.81 13.21
N GLU A 121 -2.04 -16.36 14.13
CA GLU A 121 -2.82 -17.58 13.95
C GLU A 121 -4.16 -17.34 13.22
N GLY A 122 -4.57 -16.08 13.05
CA GLY A 122 -5.85 -15.72 12.45
C GLY A 122 -7.05 -15.91 13.39
N GLU A 123 -6.81 -16.01 14.70
CA GLU A 123 -7.82 -16.26 15.74
C GLU A 123 -8.23 -15.00 16.53
N SER A 124 -7.60 -13.85 16.24
CA SER A 124 -7.94 -12.59 16.93
C SER A 124 -9.38 -12.15 16.66
N LYS A 125 -10.04 -11.66 17.71
CA LYS A 125 -11.40 -11.10 17.65
C LYS A 125 -11.42 -9.58 17.49
N LEU A 126 -10.25 -8.96 17.47
CA LEU A 126 -10.09 -7.52 17.27
C LEU A 126 -10.49 -7.12 15.86
N SER A 127 -10.95 -5.88 15.69
CA SER A 127 -11.13 -5.27 14.38
C SER A 127 -9.79 -5.13 13.65
N ALA A 128 -9.82 -4.98 12.32
CA ALA A 128 -8.59 -4.84 11.53
C ALA A 128 -7.72 -3.64 11.96
N GLU A 129 -8.34 -2.54 12.42
CA GLU A 129 -7.64 -1.37 12.93
C GLU A 129 -6.94 -1.65 14.26
N GLU A 130 -7.63 -2.32 15.19
CA GLU A 130 -7.06 -2.74 16.47
C GLU A 130 -5.93 -3.79 16.29
N GLN A 131 -6.10 -4.72 15.35
CA GLN A 131 -5.03 -5.67 15.01
C GLN A 131 -3.80 -4.94 14.47
N ASN A 132 -4.00 -3.92 13.64
CA ASN A 132 -2.91 -3.10 13.12
C ASN A 132 -2.20 -2.32 14.25
N ASP A 133 -2.92 -1.79 15.23
CA ASP A 133 -2.31 -1.14 16.41
C ASP A 133 -1.45 -2.11 17.22
N VAL A 134 -1.94 -3.33 17.47
CA VAL A 134 -1.16 -4.39 18.14
C VAL A 134 0.12 -4.71 17.36
N CYS A 135 0.01 -4.91 16.05
CA CYS A 135 1.17 -5.17 15.17
C CYS A 135 2.18 -4.02 15.19
N GLN A 136 1.72 -2.77 15.15
CA GLN A 136 2.58 -1.59 15.20
C GLN A 136 3.32 -1.47 16.53
N LYS A 137 2.64 -1.74 17.65
CA LYS A 137 3.28 -1.76 18.99
C LYS A 137 4.36 -2.81 19.09
N ILE A 138 4.09 -4.05 18.66
CA ILE A 138 5.09 -5.12 18.67
C ILE A 138 6.28 -4.77 17.77
N ALA A 139 6.03 -4.22 16.59
CA ALA A 139 7.09 -3.78 15.68
C ALA A 139 7.95 -2.67 16.30
N TYR A 140 7.32 -1.69 16.95
CA TYR A 140 8.02 -0.61 17.65
C TYR A 140 8.99 -1.14 18.71
N TYR A 141 8.52 -1.99 19.64
CA TYR A 141 9.38 -2.54 20.69
C TYR A 141 10.49 -3.42 20.13
N THR A 142 10.19 -4.21 19.10
CA THR A 142 11.18 -5.07 18.43
C THR A 142 12.29 -4.21 17.82
N LEU A 143 11.93 -3.16 17.07
CA LEU A 143 12.89 -2.24 16.45
C LEU A 143 13.71 -1.47 17.49
N GLU A 144 13.09 -0.96 18.55
CA GLU A 144 13.79 -0.33 19.67
C GLU A 144 14.83 -1.26 20.29
N ALA A 145 14.49 -2.55 20.48
CA ALA A 145 15.41 -3.52 21.06
C ALA A 145 16.53 -3.97 20.11
N THR A 146 16.29 -4.01 18.79
CA THR A 146 17.28 -4.46 17.80
C THR A 146 18.15 -3.33 17.23
N GLU A 147 17.61 -2.13 17.09
CA GLU A 147 18.24 -1.00 16.40
C GLU A 147 18.47 0.22 17.30
N GLY A 148 17.80 0.31 18.46
CA GLY A 148 17.86 1.45 19.39
C GLY A 148 19.13 1.56 20.24
N GLY A 149 20.22 0.88 19.86
CA GLY A 149 21.46 0.78 20.63
C GLY A 149 22.33 2.04 20.72
N GLU A 150 22.01 3.13 20.03
CA GLU A 150 22.80 4.39 20.08
C GLU A 150 21.92 5.63 20.25
N ARG A 151 21.45 5.87 21.48
CA ARG A 151 21.21 7.21 22.01
C ARG A 151 21.62 7.26 23.48
N ALA A 152 22.92 7.23 23.73
CA ALA A 152 23.55 7.58 25.00
C ALA A 152 24.73 8.53 24.72
#